data_AF-A0A8H7S0M3-F1
#
_entry.id   AF-A0A8H7S0M3-F1
#
_cell.length_a   1.000
_cell.length_b   1.000
_cell.length_c   1.000
_cell.angle_alpha   90.00
_cell.angle_beta   90.00
_cell.angle_gamma   90.00
#
_symmetry.space_group_name_H-M   'P 1'
#
loop_
_entity.id
_entity.type
_entity.pdbx_description
1 polymer ?
#
loop_
_entity_poly.entity_id
_entity_poly.type
_entity_poly.pdbx_seq_one_letter_code
_entity_poly.pdbx_strand_id
1 'polypeptide(L)'
;MVTFVSISFYITAALEDSTYPSLATSKWSFFWKSRISPVVRTIWWRALHGKLSCRSNLHHILPARFDSPLCVLGNLALDTGNHFLFSCPYKWHIWQQVLQDCTFSIITQAIIFDALFNLSMPPWILSHSPLSPMQLITGVLVGVWKSHWLHVLSAVPFLSTNIIDSTHKLLINF
;
A
#
# COMPACT_ATOMS: atom_id res chain seq x y z
N MET A 1 -15.61 5.80 14.79
CA MET A 1 -15.68 4.49 14.10
C MET A 1 -16.74 4.47 12.96
N VAL A 2 -17.09 5.62 12.37
CA VAL A 2 -18.22 5.73 11.40
C VAL A 2 -17.76 6.21 10.00
N THR A 3 -16.49 6.57 9.81
CA THR A 3 -16.02 7.18 8.55
C THR A 3 -15.39 6.21 7.54
N PHE A 4 -14.96 5.01 7.96
CA PHE A 4 -14.34 4.03 7.06
C PHE A 4 -15.35 3.28 6.17
N VAL A 5 -16.57 3.07 6.64
CA VAL A 5 -17.61 2.33 5.90
C VAL A 5 -18.14 3.16 4.73
N SER A 6 -18.37 4.46 4.94
CA SER A 6 -18.97 5.33 3.92
C SER A 6 -18.09 5.50 2.69
N ILE A 7 -16.76 5.55 2.83
CA ILE A 7 -15.84 5.63 1.67
C ILE A 7 -15.82 4.30 0.91
N SER A 8 -15.95 3.16 1.60
CA SER A 8 -15.93 1.84 0.98
C SER A 8 -17.14 1.57 0.08
N PHE A 9 -18.31 2.15 0.38
CA PHE A 9 -19.54 1.89 -0.38
C PHE A 9 -19.53 2.59 -1.76
N TYR A 10 -18.99 3.80 -1.86
CA TYR A 10 -18.95 4.55 -3.12
C TYR A 10 -17.92 4.03 -4.15
N ILE A 11 -16.90 3.27 -3.72
CA ILE A 11 -15.81 2.79 -4.61
C ILE A 11 -16.22 1.60 -5.49
N THR A 12 -17.38 0.97 -5.22
CA THR A 12 -17.75 -0.29 -5.90
C THR A 12 -18.34 -0.05 -7.30
N ALA A 13 -18.79 1.18 -7.60
CA ALA A 13 -19.64 1.46 -8.76
C ALA A 13 -18.95 2.15 -9.96
N ALA A 14 -17.66 2.43 -9.92
CA ALA A 14 -16.96 2.99 -11.07
C ALA A 14 -15.56 2.39 -11.20
N LEU A 15 -15.26 1.82 -12.37
CA LEU A 15 -14.07 2.09 -13.19
C LEU A 15 -14.00 1.04 -14.32
N GLU A 16 -13.95 1.56 -15.55
CA GLU A 16 -13.63 0.83 -16.79
C GLU A 16 -12.14 0.44 -16.86
N ASP A 17 -11.90 -0.62 -17.64
CA ASP A 17 -10.68 -1.27 -18.12
C ASP A 17 -9.38 -1.17 -17.27
N SER A 18 -9.07 -2.25 -16.55
CA SER A 18 -7.89 -2.34 -15.70
C SER A 18 -6.61 -2.55 -16.55
N THR A 19 -5.72 -1.57 -16.58
CA THR A 19 -4.32 -1.71 -17.04
C THR A 19 -3.45 -2.58 -16.12
N TYR A 20 -4.07 -3.38 -15.25
CA TYR A 20 -3.38 -4.27 -14.31
C TYR A 20 -3.22 -5.67 -14.91
N PRO A 21 -2.09 -6.33 -14.67
CA PRO A 21 -1.81 -7.62 -15.28
C PRO A 21 -2.82 -8.68 -14.82
N SER A 22 -3.34 -9.46 -15.78
CA SER A 22 -4.15 -10.64 -15.48
C SER A 22 -3.27 -11.68 -14.79
N LEU A 23 -3.50 -11.89 -13.49
CA LEU A 23 -2.75 -12.84 -12.68
C LEU A 23 -3.19 -14.27 -12.95
N ALA A 24 -2.21 -15.18 -13.08
CA ALA A 24 -2.47 -16.61 -13.19
C ALA A 24 -3.18 -17.17 -11.94
N THR A 25 -3.98 -18.23 -12.12
CA THR A 25 -4.73 -18.90 -11.03
C THR A 25 -3.84 -19.34 -9.87
N SER A 26 -2.60 -19.77 -10.15
CA SER A 26 -1.62 -20.15 -9.13
C SER A 26 -1.24 -18.98 -8.21
N LYS A 27 -1.09 -17.77 -8.77
CA LYS A 27 -0.80 -16.55 -8.02
C LYS A 27 -1.99 -16.14 -7.15
N TRP A 28 -3.21 -16.26 -7.66
CA TRP A 28 -4.42 -16.06 -6.85
C TRP A 28 -4.49 -17.08 -5.71
N SER A 29 -4.22 -18.36 -5.96
CA SER A 29 -4.20 -19.38 -4.91
C SER A 29 -3.18 -19.05 -3.81
N PHE A 30 -1.98 -18.62 -4.21
CA PHE A 30 -0.94 -18.16 -3.28
C PHE A 30 -1.42 -16.97 -2.44
N PHE A 31 -2.02 -15.95 -3.07
CA PHE A 31 -2.56 -14.78 -2.37
C PHE A 31 -3.64 -15.18 -1.36
N TRP A 32 -4.62 -16.00 -1.74
CA TRP A 32 -5.72 -16.38 -0.85
C TRP A 32 -5.28 -17.28 0.31
N LYS A 33 -4.28 -18.14 0.10
CA LYS A 33 -3.71 -19.02 1.14
C LYS A 33 -2.74 -18.31 2.09
N SER A 34 -2.27 -17.13 1.73
CA SER A 34 -1.31 -16.38 2.53
C SER A 34 -1.91 -15.93 3.88
N ARG A 35 -1.09 -16.01 4.93
CA ARG A 35 -1.45 -15.59 6.30
C ARG A 35 -1.32 -14.07 6.42
N ILE A 36 -2.28 -13.38 5.84
CA ILE A 36 -2.37 -11.91 5.84
C ILE A 36 -3.63 -11.51 6.60
N SER A 37 -3.56 -10.44 7.39
CA SER A 37 -4.75 -9.92 8.07
C SER A 37 -5.83 -9.49 7.05
N PRO A 38 -7.13 -9.63 7.40
CA PRO A 38 -8.22 -9.27 6.48
C PRO A 38 -8.11 -7.85 5.94
N VAL A 39 -7.67 -6.90 6.77
CA VAL A 39 -7.51 -5.49 6.39
C VAL A 39 -6.48 -5.34 5.28
N VAL A 40 -5.29 -5.95 5.40
CA VAL A 40 -4.28 -5.84 4.34
C VAL A 40 -4.74 -6.53 3.07
N ARG A 41 -5.40 -7.68 3.22
CA ARG A 41 -5.92 -8.44 2.08
C ARG A 41 -6.90 -7.60 1.25
N THR A 42 -7.79 -6.85 1.90
CA THR A 42 -8.70 -5.92 1.19
C THR A 42 -7.95 -4.81 0.48
N ILE A 43 -6.95 -4.19 1.12
CA ILE A 43 -6.12 -3.14 0.50
C ILE A 43 -5.43 -3.68 -0.75
N TRP A 44 -4.77 -4.82 -0.61
CA TRP A 44 -3.98 -5.43 -1.68
C TRP A 44 -4.86 -5.94 -2.82
N TRP A 45 -6.01 -6.57 -2.51
CA TRP A 45 -6.98 -6.97 -3.53
C TRP A 45 -7.47 -5.76 -4.33
N ARG A 46 -7.78 -4.64 -3.67
CA ARG A 46 -8.16 -3.40 -4.37
C ARG A 46 -7.04 -2.88 -5.26
N ALA A 47 -5.78 -2.99 -4.83
CA ALA A 47 -4.62 -2.64 -5.65
C ALA A 47 -4.57 -3.47 -6.94
N LEU A 48 -4.69 -4.80 -6.82
CA LEU A 48 -4.64 -5.73 -7.96
C LEU A 48 -5.76 -5.47 -8.98
N HIS A 49 -6.90 -4.93 -8.53
CA HIS A 49 -8.03 -4.59 -9.39
C HIS A 49 -8.10 -3.11 -9.80
N GLY A 50 -7.11 -2.29 -9.45
CA GLY A 50 -7.14 -0.85 -9.74
C GLY A 50 -8.20 -0.05 -8.99
N LYS A 51 -8.79 -0.62 -7.94
CA LYS A 51 -9.87 -0.03 -7.13
C LYS A 51 -9.36 0.63 -5.85
N LEU A 52 -8.11 1.09 -5.83
CA LEU A 52 -7.57 1.85 -4.69
C LEU A 52 -8.24 3.21 -4.61
N SER A 53 -8.47 3.67 -3.39
CA SER A 53 -8.89 5.04 -3.12
C SER A 53 -7.70 6.00 -3.14
N CYS A 54 -6.92 5.99 -4.21
CA CYS A 54 -5.91 7.03 -4.46
C CYS A 54 -6.58 8.32 -4.94
N ARG A 55 -5.88 9.47 -4.87
CA ARG A 55 -6.49 10.76 -5.23
C ARG A 55 -6.96 10.81 -6.68
N SER A 56 -6.26 10.17 -7.62
CA SER A 56 -6.73 10.10 -9.01
C SER A 56 -8.10 9.40 -9.12
N ASN A 57 -8.29 8.27 -8.46
CA ASN A 57 -9.56 7.55 -8.47
C ASN A 57 -10.65 8.30 -7.69
N LEU A 58 -10.31 8.89 -6.54
CA LEU A 58 -11.27 9.65 -5.72
C LEU A 58 -11.73 10.94 -6.40
N HIS A 59 -10.82 11.64 -7.09
CA HIS A 59 -11.16 12.82 -7.88
C HIS A 59 -12.10 12.45 -9.03
N HIS A 60 -11.84 11.33 -9.71
CA HIS A 60 -12.70 10.83 -10.77
C HIS A 60 -14.13 10.49 -10.28
N ILE A 61 -14.26 9.84 -9.11
CA ILE A 61 -15.56 9.36 -8.60
C ILE A 61 -16.30 10.44 -7.80
N LEU A 62 -15.59 11.28 -7.05
CA LEU A 62 -16.15 12.29 -6.13
C LEU A 62 -15.42 13.65 -6.26
N PRO A 63 -15.46 14.30 -7.44
CA PRO A 63 -14.69 15.52 -7.70
C PRO A 63 -15.06 16.68 -6.77
N ALA A 64 -16.31 16.75 -6.30
CA ALA A 64 -16.75 17.78 -5.35
C ALA A 64 -16.09 17.69 -3.97
N ARG A 65 -15.62 16.48 -3.58
CA ARG A 65 -14.94 16.25 -2.29
C ARG A 65 -13.43 16.13 -2.45
N PHE A 66 -12.97 15.68 -3.61
CA PHE A 66 -11.57 15.52 -3.97
C PHE A 66 -11.32 16.37 -5.20
N ASP A 67 -11.06 17.64 -4.98
CA ASP A 67 -10.86 18.69 -5.99
C ASP A 67 -9.71 18.47 -6.97
N SER A 68 -8.74 17.62 -6.62
CA SER A 68 -7.52 17.39 -7.41
C SER A 68 -7.08 15.92 -7.42
N PRO A 69 -6.62 15.38 -8.57
CA PRO A 69 -6.07 14.02 -8.68
C PRO A 69 -4.62 13.90 -8.18
N LEU A 70 -4.02 15.00 -7.73
CA LEU A 70 -2.63 15.08 -7.31
C LEU A 70 -2.41 14.52 -5.90
N CYS A 71 -1.17 14.11 -5.63
CA CYS A 71 -0.74 13.62 -4.33
C CYS A 71 -0.89 14.70 -3.26
N VAL A 72 -1.39 14.31 -2.08
CA VAL A 72 -1.53 15.21 -0.93
C VAL A 72 -0.23 15.40 -0.15
N LEU A 73 0.74 14.50 -0.31
CA LEU A 73 2.01 14.55 0.43
C LEU A 73 3.08 15.35 -0.31
N GLY A 74 3.07 15.28 -1.65
CA GLY A 74 4.02 15.99 -2.51
C GLY A 74 3.27 16.84 -3.50
N ASN A 75 3.75 18.06 -3.73
CA ASN A 75 3.16 18.92 -4.74
C ASN A 75 3.47 18.37 -6.14
N LEU A 76 2.42 18.31 -6.99
CA LEU A 76 2.47 18.20 -8.46
C LEU A 76 2.48 16.81 -9.12
N ALA A 77 2.62 15.70 -8.40
CA ALA A 77 2.54 14.36 -9.01
C ALA A 77 1.11 13.80 -9.00
N LEU A 78 0.67 13.14 -10.07
CA LEU A 78 -0.59 12.37 -10.09
C LEU A 78 -0.53 11.20 -9.10
N ASP A 79 -1.54 11.09 -8.25
CA ASP A 79 -1.63 10.01 -7.25
C ASP A 79 -2.30 8.76 -7.84
N THR A 80 -1.54 8.06 -8.68
CA THR A 80 -1.92 6.75 -9.22
C THR A 80 -1.81 5.66 -8.15
N GLY A 81 -2.31 4.44 -8.42
CA GLY A 81 -2.20 3.31 -7.48
C GLY A 81 -0.76 3.04 -7.02
N ASN A 82 0.22 3.09 -7.93
CA ASN A 82 1.63 2.91 -7.60
C ASN A 82 2.17 4.06 -6.72
N HIS A 83 1.84 5.32 -7.06
CA HIS A 83 2.24 6.50 -6.29
C HIS A 83 1.64 6.49 -4.89
N PHE A 84 0.39 6.08 -4.80
CA PHE A 84 -0.36 5.97 -3.58
C PHE A 84 0.22 4.88 -2.66
N LEU A 85 0.68 3.75 -3.19
CA LEU A 85 1.21 2.65 -2.39
C LEU A 85 2.70 2.79 -2.04
N PHE A 86 3.56 3.15 -3.01
CA PHE A 86 5.01 3.08 -2.80
C PHE A 86 5.85 4.10 -3.57
N SER A 87 5.48 4.56 -4.77
CA SER A 87 6.40 5.39 -5.59
C SER A 87 6.44 6.87 -5.22
N CYS A 88 5.52 7.33 -4.37
CA CYS A 88 5.60 8.66 -3.74
C CYS A 88 6.88 8.78 -2.91
N PRO A 89 7.72 9.83 -3.06
CA PRO A 89 8.99 9.95 -2.34
C PRO A 89 8.88 9.80 -0.81
N TYR A 90 7.84 10.39 -0.22
CA TYR A 90 7.57 10.30 1.23
C TYR A 90 7.24 8.87 1.68
N LYS A 91 6.49 8.13 0.86
CA LYS A 91 6.12 6.73 1.14
C LYS A 91 7.29 5.80 0.84
N TRP A 92 8.02 6.07 -0.24
CA TRP A 92 9.19 5.32 -0.67
C TRP A 92 10.27 5.32 0.40
N HIS A 93 10.50 6.46 1.04
CA HIS A 93 11.43 6.55 2.17
C HIS A 93 11.08 5.57 3.31
N ILE A 94 9.79 5.43 3.65
CA ILE A 94 9.34 4.46 4.67
C ILE A 94 9.60 3.02 4.19
N TRP A 95 9.25 2.71 2.94
CA TRP A 95 9.53 1.40 2.35
C TRP A 95 11.02 1.05 2.42
N GLN A 96 11.90 1.99 2.05
CA GLN A 96 13.34 1.75 2.07
C GLN A 96 13.85 1.53 3.48
N GLN A 97 13.55 2.44 4.41
CA GLN A 97 14.09 2.37 5.78
C GLN A 97 13.68 1.08 6.48
N VAL A 98 12.37 0.78 6.53
CA VAL A 98 11.88 -0.41 7.24
C VAL A 98 12.45 -1.71 6.66
N LEU A 99 12.54 -1.81 5.33
CA LEU A 99 13.07 -3.01 4.68
C LEU A 99 14.59 -3.13 4.77
N GLN A 100 15.32 -2.02 4.80
CA GLN A 100 16.77 -2.01 5.02
C GLN A 100 17.12 -2.42 6.45
N ASP A 101 16.29 -2.06 7.43
CA ASP A 101 16.47 -2.49 8.82
C ASP A 101 16.22 -4.01 8.99
N CYS A 102 15.36 -4.59 8.14
CA CYS A 102 14.95 -5.99 8.22
C CYS A 102 15.67 -6.93 7.24
N THR A 103 16.43 -6.41 6.28
CA THR A 103 17.03 -7.21 5.21
C THR A 103 18.41 -6.67 4.78
N PHE A 104 19.27 -7.56 4.31
CA PHE A 104 20.56 -7.18 3.69
C PHE A 104 20.45 -6.98 2.17
N SER A 105 19.22 -6.86 1.65
CA SER A 105 18.94 -6.87 0.21
C SER A 105 18.77 -5.47 -0.36
N ILE A 106 19.05 -5.31 -1.66
CA ILE A 106 18.76 -4.06 -2.36
C ILE A 106 17.24 -3.90 -2.50
N ILE A 107 16.74 -2.73 -2.13
CA ILE A 107 15.32 -2.39 -2.19
C ILE A 107 15.08 -1.40 -3.33
N THR A 108 14.26 -1.78 -4.31
CA THR A 108 13.90 -0.94 -5.46
C THR A 108 12.40 -0.90 -5.68
N GLN A 109 11.91 0.17 -6.30
CA GLN A 109 10.49 0.30 -6.62
C GLN A 109 9.99 -0.82 -7.53
N ALA A 110 10.85 -1.33 -8.44
CA ALA A 110 10.53 -2.47 -9.29
C ALA A 110 10.28 -3.75 -8.48
N ILE A 111 11.12 -4.03 -7.47
CA ILE A 111 10.93 -5.18 -6.57
C ILE A 111 9.60 -5.06 -5.81
N ILE A 112 9.27 -3.87 -5.31
CA ILE A 112 7.99 -3.64 -4.61
C ILE A 112 6.81 -3.75 -5.57
N PHE A 113 6.95 -3.28 -6.81
CA PHE A 113 5.94 -3.47 -7.84
C PHE A 113 5.73 -4.97 -8.13
N ASP A 114 6.78 -5.74 -8.33
CA ASP A 114 6.68 -7.19 -8.58
C ASP A 114 6.07 -7.94 -7.39
N ALA A 115 6.43 -7.54 -6.17
CA ALA A 115 5.85 -8.09 -4.97
C ALA A 115 4.33 -7.82 -4.93
N LEU A 116 3.91 -6.57 -5.12
CA LEU A 116 2.52 -6.14 -4.97
C LEU A 116 1.63 -6.51 -6.17
N PHE A 117 2.13 -6.44 -7.40
CA PHE A 117 1.28 -6.57 -8.60
C PHE A 117 1.50 -7.88 -9.34
N ASN A 118 2.69 -8.49 -9.24
CA ASN A 118 3.00 -9.80 -9.84
C ASN A 118 2.99 -10.94 -8.81
N LEU A 119 2.71 -10.62 -7.54
CA LEU A 119 2.72 -11.55 -6.40
C LEU A 119 4.01 -12.40 -6.41
N SER A 120 5.13 -11.75 -6.72
CA SER A 120 6.45 -12.35 -6.80
C SER A 120 7.24 -11.91 -5.59
N MET A 121 7.27 -12.75 -4.56
CA MET A 121 7.96 -12.39 -3.32
C MET A 121 9.48 -12.36 -3.54
N PRO A 122 10.16 -11.29 -3.13
CA PRO A 122 11.59 -11.18 -3.31
C PRO A 122 12.33 -12.21 -2.44
N PRO A 123 13.43 -12.78 -2.95
CA PRO A 123 14.28 -13.72 -2.20
C PRO A 123 15.20 -12.96 -1.23
N TRP A 124 14.62 -12.14 -0.34
CA TRP A 124 15.40 -11.31 0.57
C TRP A 124 16.14 -12.13 1.61
N ILE A 125 17.40 -11.74 1.85
CA ILE A 125 18.20 -12.22 2.98
C ILE A 125 17.82 -11.38 4.19
N LEU A 126 17.18 -12.00 5.18
CA LEU A 126 16.60 -11.33 6.34
C LEU A 126 17.64 -11.18 7.45
N SER A 127 17.63 -10.02 8.13
CA SER A 127 18.47 -9.75 9.29
C SER A 127 17.81 -10.30 10.56
N HIS A 128 18.18 -11.52 10.96
CA HIS A 128 17.80 -12.15 12.25
C HIS A 128 16.30 -12.27 12.58
N SER A 129 15.42 -11.88 11.65
CA SER A 129 13.98 -11.78 11.86
C SER A 129 13.26 -13.06 11.38
N PRO A 130 12.28 -13.60 12.14
CA PRO A 130 11.49 -14.76 11.71
C PRO A 130 10.46 -14.43 10.61
N LEU A 131 10.42 -13.18 10.13
CA LEU A 131 9.39 -12.68 9.22
C LEU A 131 9.64 -13.11 7.79
N SER A 132 8.66 -13.72 7.14
CA SER A 132 8.71 -13.94 5.69
C SER A 132 8.72 -12.62 4.90
N PRO A 133 9.23 -12.60 3.64
CA PRO A 133 9.09 -11.42 2.76
C PRO A 133 7.65 -10.95 2.62
N MET A 134 6.69 -11.88 2.63
CA MET A 134 5.25 -11.57 2.63
C MET A 134 4.83 -10.74 3.86
N GLN A 135 5.27 -11.12 5.05
CA GLN A 135 4.96 -10.37 6.29
C GLN A 135 5.60 -8.98 6.28
N LEU A 136 6.82 -8.86 5.77
CA LEU A 136 7.48 -7.56 5.62
C LEU A 136 6.72 -6.65 4.65
N ILE A 137 6.41 -7.15 3.44
CA ILE A 137 5.65 -6.39 2.43
C ILE A 137 4.30 -5.95 3.00
N THR A 138 3.57 -6.86 3.65
CA THR A 138 2.24 -6.57 4.17
C THR A 138 2.27 -5.63 5.38
N GLY A 139 3.26 -5.75 6.26
CA GLY A 139 3.43 -4.86 7.40
C GLY A 139 3.70 -3.42 6.96
N VAL A 140 4.63 -3.23 6.03
CA VAL A 140 4.93 -1.89 5.48
C VAL A 140 3.74 -1.32 4.71
N LEU A 141 3.09 -2.14 3.88
CA LEU A 141 1.88 -1.74 3.13
C LEU A 141 0.79 -1.21 4.07
N VAL A 142 0.54 -1.87 5.20
CA VAL A 142 -0.43 -1.41 6.21
C VAL A 142 0.03 -0.15 6.91
N GLY A 143 1.31 -0.05 7.29
CA GLY A 143 1.88 1.14 7.94
C GLY A 143 1.70 2.38 7.08
N VAL A 144 2.06 2.28 5.80
CA VAL A 144 1.89 3.36 4.81
C VAL A 144 0.41 3.68 4.60
N TRP A 145 -0.44 2.67 4.39
CA TRP A 145 -1.88 2.86 4.18
C TRP A 145 -2.53 3.58 5.37
N LYS A 146 -2.34 3.06 6.58
CA LYS A 146 -2.94 3.64 7.80
C LYS A 146 -2.51 5.09 7.98
N SER A 147 -1.23 5.37 7.82
CA SER A 147 -0.67 6.71 8.02
C SER A 147 -1.16 7.69 6.97
N HIS A 148 -1.31 7.26 5.71
CA HIS A 148 -1.92 8.07 4.66
C HIS A 148 -3.36 8.46 5.01
N TRP A 149 -4.19 7.50 5.46
CA TRP A 149 -5.59 7.80 5.77
C TRP A 149 -5.76 8.60 7.05
N LEU A 150 -4.91 8.42 8.05
CA LEU A 150 -4.88 9.30 9.23
C LEU A 150 -4.51 10.74 8.84
N HIS A 151 -3.58 10.91 7.90
CA HIS A 151 -3.25 12.22 7.37
C HIS A 151 -4.43 12.87 6.65
N VAL A 152 -5.09 12.14 5.74
CA VAL A 152 -6.20 12.67 4.93
C VAL A 152 -7.46 12.93 5.76
N LEU A 153 -7.82 12.04 6.68
CA LEU A 153 -9.12 12.07 7.38
C LEU A 153 -9.05 12.69 8.77
N SER A 154 -7.87 12.73 9.38
CA SER A 154 -7.71 13.18 10.78
C SER A 154 -6.63 14.24 10.93
N ALA A 155 -6.12 14.79 9.82
CA ALA A 155 -5.09 15.83 9.78
C ALA A 155 -3.82 15.47 10.59
N VAL A 156 -3.55 14.19 10.79
CA VAL A 156 -2.33 13.73 11.45
C VAL A 156 -1.14 14.01 10.53
N PRO A 157 -0.06 14.67 11.00
CA PRO A 157 1.12 14.89 10.16
C PRO A 157 1.73 13.58 9.65
N PHE A 158 2.07 13.52 8.36
CA PHE A 158 2.72 12.36 7.75
C PHE A 158 4.24 12.41 8.05
N LEU A 159 4.62 12.00 9.27
CA LEU A 159 6.01 12.02 9.75
C LEU A 159 6.64 10.64 9.60
N SER A 160 7.68 10.51 8.77
CA SER A 160 8.31 9.23 8.46
C SER A 160 8.80 8.49 9.70
N THR A 161 9.40 9.19 10.68
CA THR A 161 9.91 8.62 11.92
C THR A 161 8.84 7.84 12.70
N ASN A 162 7.69 8.48 12.96
CA ASN A 162 6.57 7.84 13.67
C ASN A 162 6.00 6.64 12.90
N ILE A 163 5.98 6.73 11.57
CA ILE A 163 5.45 5.68 10.72
C ILE A 163 6.40 4.48 10.70
N ILE A 164 7.71 4.71 10.61
CA ILE A 164 8.74 3.66 10.71
C ILE A 164 8.63 2.96 12.07
N ASP A 165 8.65 3.71 13.17
CA ASP A 165 8.56 3.15 14.53
C ASP A 165 7.30 2.31 14.75
N SER A 166 6.15 2.82 14.33
CA SER A 166 4.88 2.09 14.44
C SER A 166 4.83 0.87 13.52
N THR A 167 5.45 0.92 12.35
CA THR A 167 5.56 -0.22 11.44
C THR A 167 6.46 -1.30 12.03
N HIS A 168 7.59 -0.94 12.63
CA HIS A 168 8.48 -1.91 13.32
C HIS A 168 7.75 -2.61 14.47
N LYS A 169 6.99 -1.85 15.26
CA LYS A 169 6.13 -2.42 16.32
C LYS A 169 5.08 -3.38 15.75
N LEU A 170 4.50 -3.09 14.59
CA LEU A 170 3.58 -4.03 13.93
C LEU A 170 4.31 -5.30 13.47
N LEU A 171 5.53 -5.16 12.92
CA LEU A 171 6.34 -6.27 12.44
C LEU A 171 6.76 -7.24 13.55
N ILE A 172 7.04 -6.74 14.76
CA ILE A 172 7.39 -7.57 15.93
C ILE A 172 6.20 -8.43 16.41
N ASN A 173 4.96 -7.97 16.19
CA ASN A 173 3.75 -8.60 16.72
C ASN A 173 3.03 -9.52 15.69
N PHE A 174 3.72 -9.92 14.61
CA PHE A 174 3.19 -10.83 13.60
C PHE A 174 3.20 -12.31 14.01
#